data_AF-A0A392P4W2-F1
#
_entry.id   AF-A0A392P4W2-F1
#
_cell.length_a   1.000
_cell.length_b   1.000
_cell.length_c   1.000
_cell.angle_alpha   90.00
_cell.angle_beta   90.00
_cell.angle_gamma   90.00
#
_symmetry.space_group_name_H-M   'P 1'
#
loop_
_entity.id
_entity.type
_entity.pdbx_description
1 polymer ?
#
loop_
_entity_poly.entity_id
_entity_poly.type
_entity_poly.pdbx_seq_one_letter_code
_entity_poly.pdbx_strand_id
1 'polypeptide(L)'
;MIRYGQISGLGQISRYCIFENHGEKLFIPLTPLFPLSPDNQIRRVSLHGDQCGDIEAIDIGSQPKDFSVALSSPELVLVSIDSGVVVLRGTKIVSTINLGFTVSASVVSPDGSEAIIGGQDGKLHIYSISGDTLVEEAVLEKHRGAISVIR
;
A
#
# COMPACT_ATOMS: atom_id res chain seq x y z
N MET A 1 -3.20 13.86 -0.37
CA MET A 1 -4.45 13.27 -0.93
C MET A 1 -4.07 12.03 -1.74
N ILE A 2 -4.70 10.87 -1.49
CA ILE A 2 -4.48 9.65 -2.30
C ILE A 2 -5.38 9.71 -3.54
N ARG A 3 -4.82 9.48 -4.73
CA ARG A 3 -5.55 9.40 -6.01
C ARG A 3 -5.19 8.10 -6.73
N TYR A 4 -6.22 7.32 -7.05
CA TYR A 4 -6.10 6.18 -7.95
C TYR A 4 -6.23 6.66 -9.40
N GLY A 5 -5.39 6.15 -10.28
CA GLY A 5 -5.38 6.50 -11.69
C GLY A 5 -5.16 5.30 -12.60
N GLN A 6 -5.43 5.51 -13.88
CA GLN A 6 -5.19 4.55 -14.95
C GLN A 6 -4.40 5.24 -16.04
N ILE A 7 -3.23 4.70 -16.40
CA ILE A 7 -2.51 5.11 -17.61
C ILE A 7 -2.86 4.09 -18.68
N SER A 8 -3.42 4.58 -19.79
CA SER A 8 -3.66 3.79 -20.99
C SER A 8 -2.56 4.07 -22.01
N GLY A 9 -1.79 3.06 -22.37
CA GLY A 9 -0.72 3.13 -23.36
C GLY A 9 -0.58 1.82 -24.11
N LEU A 10 -0.42 1.86 -25.44
CA LEU A 10 -0.26 0.66 -26.29
C LEU A 10 -1.35 -0.43 -26.11
N GLY A 11 -2.59 -0.02 -25.81
CA GLY A 11 -3.71 -0.95 -25.62
C GLY A 11 -3.74 -1.66 -24.27
N GLN A 12 -2.92 -1.26 -23.30
CA GLN A 12 -2.94 -1.78 -21.93
C GLN A 12 -3.32 -0.68 -20.93
N ILE A 13 -4.06 -1.07 -19.89
CA ILE A 13 -4.47 -0.20 -18.78
C ILE A 13 -3.66 -0.62 -17.56
N SER A 14 -2.71 0.23 -17.15
CA SER A 14 -1.98 0.04 -15.90
C SER A 14 -2.62 0.90 -14.82
N ARG A 15 -3.08 0.24 -13.74
CA ARG A 15 -3.55 0.92 -12.53
C ARG A 15 -2.36 1.33 -11.71
N TYR A 16 -2.36 2.58 -11.30
CA TYR A 16 -1.38 3.13 -10.37
C TYR A 16 -2.13 3.92 -9.31
N CYS A 17 -1.48 4.10 -8.17
CA CYS A 17 -2.02 4.96 -7.15
C CYS A 17 -0.93 5.93 -6.68
N ILE A 18 -1.34 7.19 -6.49
CA ILE A 18 -0.48 8.32 -6.18
C ILE A 18 -0.90 8.87 -4.82
N PHE A 19 0.07 9.01 -3.93
CA PHE A 19 -0.09 9.84 -2.75
C PHE A 19 0.76 11.10 -2.89
N GLU A 20 0.18 12.25 -2.61
CA GLU A 20 0.88 13.54 -2.62
C GLU A 20 0.69 14.25 -1.27
N ASN A 21 1.81 14.64 -0.66
CA ASN A 21 1.85 15.33 0.63
C ASN A 21 3.07 16.26 0.71
N HIS A 22 2.86 17.55 0.98
CA HIS A 22 3.88 18.57 1.31
C HIS A 22 5.28 18.38 0.71
N GLY A 23 5.37 18.23 -0.62
CA GLY A 23 6.65 18.10 -1.33
C GLY A 23 7.12 16.66 -1.57
N GLU A 24 6.29 15.65 -1.34
CA GLU A 24 6.57 14.26 -1.70
C GLU A 24 5.41 13.65 -2.49
N LYS A 25 5.78 12.77 -3.43
CA LYS A 25 4.87 12.00 -4.25
C LYS A 25 5.25 10.53 -4.26
N LEU A 26 4.36 9.68 -3.81
CA LEU A 26 4.53 8.23 -3.84
C LEU A 26 3.77 7.65 -5.03
N PHE A 27 4.43 6.82 -5.82
CA PHE A 27 3.86 6.10 -6.95
C PHE A 27 3.94 4.60 -6.70
N ILE A 28 2.80 3.93 -6.82
CA ILE A 28 2.69 2.48 -6.65
C ILE A 28 1.96 1.89 -7.86
N PRO A 29 2.63 1.11 -8.71
CA PRO A 29 1.98 0.36 -9.77
C PRO A 29 1.19 -0.79 -9.14
N LEU A 30 -0.11 -0.89 -9.39
CA LEU A 30 -0.98 -1.94 -8.82
C LEU A 30 -1.23 -3.10 -9.81
N THR A 31 -0.66 -2.98 -11.00
CA THR A 31 -0.71 -3.95 -12.09
C THR A 31 0.58 -3.81 -12.89
N PRO A 32 1.09 -4.89 -13.47
CA PRO A 32 2.35 -4.83 -14.17
C PRO A 32 2.24 -3.90 -15.38
N LEU A 33 3.16 -2.94 -15.47
CA LEU A 33 3.29 -2.04 -16.64
C LEU A 33 3.58 -2.82 -17.93
N PHE A 34 4.12 -4.05 -17.82
CA PHE A 34 4.31 -5.00 -18.92
C PHE A 34 4.13 -6.44 -18.42
N PRO A 35 3.53 -7.37 -19.19
CA PRO A 35 3.37 -8.79 -18.79
C PRO A 35 4.69 -9.55 -18.54
N LEU A 36 5.84 -8.92 -18.83
CA LEU A 36 7.19 -9.44 -18.60
C LEU A 36 7.94 -8.73 -17.46
N SER A 37 7.35 -7.70 -16.84
CA SER A 37 7.98 -6.95 -15.76
C SER A 37 7.24 -7.22 -14.44
N PRO A 38 7.86 -7.93 -13.48
CA PRO A 38 7.39 -7.92 -12.10
C PRO A 38 7.78 -6.56 -11.50
N ASP A 39 6.96 -5.54 -11.69
CA ASP A 39 7.15 -4.24 -11.06
C ASP A 39 6.72 -4.29 -9.59
N ASN A 40 7.51 -5.00 -8.78
CA ASN A 40 7.39 -5.03 -7.31
C ASN A 40 7.95 -3.75 -6.67
N GLN A 41 8.00 -2.65 -7.41
CA GLN A 41 8.68 -1.42 -7.01
C GLN A 41 7.68 -0.36 -6.57
N ILE A 42 7.94 0.20 -5.40
CA ILE A 42 7.32 1.43 -4.91
C ILE A 42 8.29 2.57 -5.15
N ARG A 43 7.82 3.66 -5.75
CA ARG A 43 8.68 4.81 -6.07
C ARG A 43 8.29 6.01 -5.24
N ARG A 44 9.19 6.46 -4.38
CA ARG A 44 9.05 7.74 -3.67
C ARG A 44 9.77 8.81 -4.48
N VAL A 45 9.11 9.96 -4.65
CA VAL A 45 9.61 11.06 -5.46
C VAL A 45 9.54 12.32 -4.63
N SER A 46 10.69 12.94 -4.40
CA SER A 46 10.75 14.27 -3.79
C SER A 46 10.31 15.31 -4.82
N LEU A 47 9.39 16.20 -4.46
CA LEU A 47 8.93 17.31 -5.28
C LEU A 47 9.61 18.60 -4.80
N HIS A 48 10.41 19.22 -5.67
CA HIS A 48 11.01 20.53 -5.44
C HIS A 48 10.29 21.56 -6.32
N GLY A 49 9.18 22.10 -5.82
CA GLY A 49 8.29 22.94 -6.62
C GLY A 49 7.65 22.13 -7.75
N ASP A 50 7.75 22.63 -8.99
CA ASP A 50 7.22 21.94 -10.18
C ASP A 50 8.19 20.89 -10.75
N GLN A 51 9.37 20.71 -10.15
CA GLN A 51 10.38 19.77 -10.61
C GLN A 51 10.33 18.46 -9.82
N CYS A 52 10.40 17.35 -10.56
CA CYS A 52 10.62 16.02 -10.02
C CYS A 52 12.07 15.94 -9.54
N GLY A 53 12.27 15.81 -8.23
CA GLY A 53 13.57 15.58 -7.61
C GLY A 53 13.96 14.11 -7.64
N ASP A 54 14.72 13.68 -6.64
CA ASP A 54 15.22 12.31 -6.54
C ASP A 54 14.08 11.28 -6.50
N ILE A 55 14.26 10.21 -7.27
CA ILE A 55 13.34 9.07 -7.35
C ILE A 55 14.01 7.90 -6.63
N GLU A 56 13.39 7.47 -5.55
CA GLU A 56 13.84 6.33 -4.76
C GLU A 56 12.90 5.16 -5.04
N ALA A 57 13.43 4.11 -5.67
CA ALA A 57 12.71 2.88 -5.95
C ALA A 57 12.98 1.83 -4.86
N ILE A 58 11.91 1.28 -4.30
CA ILE A 58 11.93 0.31 -3.21
C ILE A 58 11.31 -0.98 -3.74
N ASP A 59 12.11 -2.03 -3.88
CA ASP A 59 11.62 -3.35 -4.28
C ASP A 59 11.08 -4.10 -3.06
N ILE A 60 9.76 -4.30 -3.01
CA ILE A 60 9.07 -5.01 -1.92
C ILE A 60 9.03 -6.53 -2.13
N GLY A 61 9.62 -7.04 -3.22
CA GLY A 61 9.73 -8.47 -3.51
C GLY A 61 8.41 -9.16 -3.87
N SER A 62 7.31 -8.42 -3.98
CA SER A 62 5.98 -8.95 -4.30
C SER A 62 5.10 -7.89 -4.95
N GLN A 63 4.10 -8.32 -5.72
CA GLN A 63 3.21 -7.39 -6.41
C GLN A 63 2.31 -6.67 -5.40
N PRO A 64 2.35 -5.32 -5.33
CA PRO A 64 1.46 -4.57 -4.46
C PRO A 64 0.03 -4.57 -5.03
N LYS A 65 -0.94 -4.77 -4.16
CA LYS A 65 -2.38 -4.78 -4.48
C LYS A 65 -3.09 -3.49 -4.09
N ASP A 66 -2.69 -2.92 -2.97
CA ASP A 66 -3.23 -1.69 -2.40
C ASP A 66 -2.19 -1.07 -1.46
N PHE A 67 -2.40 0.18 -1.04
CA PHE A 67 -1.55 0.80 -0.03
C PHE A 67 -2.29 1.89 0.74
N SER A 68 -1.72 2.26 1.88
CA SER A 68 -2.18 3.37 2.71
C SER A 68 -1.01 4.07 3.38
N VAL A 69 -1.15 5.38 3.63
CA VAL A 69 -0.09 6.22 4.21
C VAL A 69 -0.63 6.89 5.46
N ALA A 70 0.13 6.84 6.56
CA ALA A 70 -0.26 7.54 7.78
C ALA A 70 -0.09 9.05 7.59
N LEU A 71 -1.17 9.81 7.68
CA LEU A 71 -1.18 11.23 7.32
C LEU A 71 -0.31 12.09 8.25
N SER A 72 -0.23 11.72 9.54
CA SER A 72 0.58 12.40 10.55
C SER A 72 2.04 11.92 10.57
N SER A 73 2.35 10.80 9.92
CA SER A 73 3.68 10.19 9.82
C SER A 73 3.86 9.65 8.39
N PRO A 74 4.08 10.55 7.40
CA PRO A 74 4.09 10.18 5.98
C PRO A 74 5.27 9.28 5.59
N GLU A 75 6.25 9.08 6.48
CA GLU A 75 7.23 8.01 6.33
C GLU A 75 6.59 6.62 6.42
N LEU A 76 5.54 6.43 7.20
CA LEU A 76 4.88 5.14 7.39
C LEU A 76 3.90 4.85 6.24
N VAL A 77 4.21 3.79 5.48
CA VAL A 77 3.35 3.29 4.41
C VAL A 77 3.05 1.82 4.64
N LEU A 78 1.78 1.46 4.63
CA LEU A 78 1.31 0.08 4.64
C LEU A 78 0.98 -0.32 3.21
N VAL A 79 1.49 -1.46 2.75
CA VAL A 79 1.29 -1.96 1.40
C VAL A 79 0.72 -3.36 1.47
N SER A 80 -0.42 -3.59 0.82
CA SER A 80 -0.99 -4.93 0.67
C SER A 80 -0.28 -5.70 -0.43
N ILE A 81 0.06 -6.95 -0.14
CA ILE A 81 0.52 -7.95 -1.11
C ILE A 81 -0.43 -9.15 -1.07
N ASP A 82 -0.22 -10.17 -1.90
CA ASP A 82 -1.14 -11.31 -1.97
C ASP A 82 -1.33 -12.03 -0.63
N SER A 83 -0.23 -12.33 0.07
CA SER A 83 -0.21 -13.13 1.30
C SER A 83 -0.22 -12.32 2.60
N GLY A 84 -0.33 -10.99 2.53
CA GLY A 84 -0.21 -10.15 3.71
C GLY A 84 0.11 -8.69 3.40
N VAL A 85 1.01 -8.11 4.18
CA VAL A 85 1.36 -6.69 4.08
C VAL A 85 2.85 -6.43 4.26
N VAL A 86 3.32 -5.35 3.65
CA VAL A 86 4.66 -4.79 3.80
C VAL A 86 4.54 -3.44 4.48
N VAL A 87 5.32 -3.23 5.53
CA VAL A 87 5.42 -1.97 6.25
C VAL A 87 6.71 -1.27 5.80
N LEU A 88 6.56 -0.04 5.32
CA LEU A 88 7.66 0.83 4.92
C LEU A 88 7.80 1.99 5.89
N ARG A 89 9.03 2.40 6.18
CA ARG A 89 9.37 3.70 6.77
C ARG A 89 10.34 4.45 5.86
N GLY A 90 9.84 5.50 5.21
CA GLY A 90 10.57 6.25 4.20
C GLY A 90 10.86 5.37 2.98
N THR A 91 12.14 5.02 2.79
CA THR A 91 12.63 4.12 1.72
C THR A 91 13.00 2.73 2.19
N LYS A 92 12.75 2.40 3.45
CA LYS A 92 13.13 1.10 4.02
C LYS A 92 11.91 0.24 4.24
N ILE A 93 12.03 -1.02 3.83
CA ILE A 93 11.14 -2.08 4.30
C ILE A 93 11.54 -2.39 5.73
N VAL A 94 10.64 -2.09 6.66
CA VAL A 94 10.86 -2.39 8.09
C VAL A 94 10.26 -3.72 8.48
N SER A 95 9.22 -4.19 7.78
CA SER A 95 8.64 -5.51 7.99
C SER A 95 7.85 -6.00 6.79
N THR A 96 7.86 -7.32 6.61
CA THR A 96 6.98 -8.05 5.69
C THR A 96 6.26 -9.11 6.49
N ILE A 97 4.94 -8.99 6.58
CA ILE A 97 4.11 -9.79 7.49
C ILE A 97 3.17 -10.63 6.64
N ASN A 98 3.31 -11.95 6.75
CA ASN A 98 2.37 -12.90 6.16
C ASN A 98 1.20 -13.10 7.12
N LEU A 99 -0.02 -12.85 6.64
CA LEU A 99 -1.22 -12.89 7.46
C LEU A 99 -1.98 -14.22 7.35
N GLY A 100 -1.54 -15.13 6.48
CA GLY A 100 -2.16 -16.44 6.30
C GLY A 100 -3.50 -16.42 5.53
N PHE A 101 -3.92 -15.25 5.05
CA PHE A 101 -5.09 -15.07 4.19
C PHE A 101 -4.77 -14.14 3.02
N THR A 102 -5.56 -14.22 1.96
CA THR A 102 -5.39 -13.36 0.78
C THR A 102 -5.91 -11.97 1.07
N VAL A 103 -5.01 -10.98 1.08
CA VAL A 103 -5.37 -9.57 1.29
C VAL A 103 -5.98 -8.99 0.01
N SER A 104 -7.06 -8.22 0.20
CA SER A 104 -7.77 -7.52 -0.88
C SER A 104 -7.76 -5.99 -0.73
N ALA A 105 -7.69 -5.47 0.50
CA ALA A 105 -7.59 -4.03 0.77
C ALA A 105 -6.87 -3.78 2.10
N SER A 106 -6.23 -2.62 2.28
CA SER A 106 -5.74 -2.19 3.60
C SER A 106 -5.77 -0.68 3.79
N VAL A 107 -5.88 -0.25 5.04
CA VAL A 107 -5.79 1.15 5.44
C VAL A 107 -5.00 1.27 6.74
N VAL A 108 -4.22 2.35 6.87
CA VAL A 108 -3.58 2.75 8.12
C VAL A 108 -4.29 3.98 8.68
N SER A 109 -4.46 4.01 9.99
CA SER A 109 -4.94 5.17 10.73
C SER A 109 -4.09 6.43 10.45
N PRO A 110 -4.67 7.64 10.54
CA PRO A 110 -3.93 8.88 10.28
C PRO A 110 -2.71 9.08 11.19
N ASP A 111 -2.74 8.59 12.43
CA ASP A 111 -1.64 8.66 13.39
C ASP A 111 -0.65 7.49 13.26
N GLY A 112 -0.97 6.47 12.46
CA GLY A 112 -0.11 5.31 12.24
C GLY A 112 -0.12 4.30 13.39
N SER A 113 -1.09 4.38 14.30
CA SER A 113 -1.17 3.48 15.47
C SER A 113 -1.97 2.20 15.21
N GLU A 114 -2.87 2.24 14.24
CA GLU A 114 -3.76 1.12 13.86
C GLU A 114 -3.76 0.89 12.35
N ALA A 115 -4.03 -0.36 11.95
CA ALA A 115 -4.29 -0.75 10.57
C ALA A 115 -5.53 -1.64 10.48
N ILE A 116 -6.26 -1.52 9.38
CA ILE A 116 -7.35 -2.43 9.04
C ILE A 116 -7.01 -3.12 7.72
N ILE A 117 -7.15 -4.44 7.70
CA ILE A 117 -6.83 -5.28 6.55
C ILE A 117 -8.07 -6.08 6.19
N GLY A 118 -8.50 -5.95 4.94
CA GLY A 118 -9.61 -6.70 4.38
C GLY A 118 -9.10 -7.94 3.68
N GLY A 119 -9.69 -9.09 4.01
CA GLY A 119 -9.41 -10.37 3.37
C GLY A 119 -10.43 -10.73 2.27
N GLN A 120 -10.00 -11.60 1.36
CA GLN A 120 -10.91 -12.26 0.42
C GLN A 120 -11.86 -13.26 1.10
N ASP A 121 -11.55 -13.67 2.33
CA ASP A 121 -12.40 -14.48 3.19
C ASP A 121 -13.64 -13.73 3.71
N GLY A 122 -13.75 -12.42 3.44
CA GLY A 122 -14.85 -11.58 3.90
C GLY A 122 -14.69 -11.12 5.35
N LYS A 123 -13.48 -11.19 5.90
CA LYS A 123 -13.19 -10.69 7.24
C LYS A 123 -12.43 -9.37 7.17
N LEU A 124 -12.68 -8.53 8.16
CA LEU A 124 -11.86 -7.35 8.46
C LEU A 124 -11.02 -7.66 9.68
N HIS A 125 -9.71 -7.57 9.52
CA HIS A 125 -8.75 -7.77 10.58
C HIS A 125 -8.24 -6.41 11.04
N ILE A 126 -8.38 -6.11 12.32
CA ILE A 126 -7.95 -4.87 12.95
C ILE A 126 -6.65 -5.16 13.68
N TYR A 127 -5.63 -4.37 13.39
CA TYR A 127 -4.29 -4.50 13.96
C TYR A 127 -3.88 -3.22 14.65
N SER A 128 -3.17 -3.36 15.76
CA SER A 128 -2.34 -2.31 16.35
C SER A 128 -0.94 -2.36 15.72
N ILE A 129 -0.40 -1.20 15.38
CA ILE A 129 0.97 -1.02 14.88
C ILE A 129 1.85 -0.68 16.08
N SER A 130 2.70 -1.62 16.47
CA SER A 130 3.66 -1.45 17.56
C SER A 130 5.08 -1.44 17.02
N GLY A 131 5.64 -0.25 16.82
CA GLY A 131 6.92 -0.09 16.14
C GLY A 131 6.81 -0.47 14.67
N ASP A 132 7.40 -1.61 14.29
CA ASP A 132 7.45 -2.09 12.90
C ASP A 132 6.59 -3.34 12.67
N THR A 133 5.89 -3.84 13.70
CA THR A 133 5.07 -5.05 13.63
C THR A 133 3.58 -4.75 13.75
N LEU A 134 2.75 -5.71 13.35
CA LEU A 134 1.31 -5.70 13.52
C LEU A 134 0.90 -6.71 14.58
N VAL A 135 0.02 -6.29 15.49
CA VAL A 135 -0.60 -7.14 16.52
C VAL A 135 -2.09 -7.17 16.25
N GLU A 136 -2.67 -8.35 16.04
CA GLU A 136 -4.10 -8.48 15.77
C GLU A 136 -4.91 -8.21 17.05
N GLU A 137 -5.78 -7.22 16.98
CA GLU A 137 -6.63 -6.80 18.11
C GLU A 137 -8.05 -7.38 17.98
N ALA A 138 -8.58 -7.43 16.76
CA ALA A 138 -9.94 -7.90 16.52
C ALA A 138 -10.16 -8.38 15.09
N VAL A 139 -11.14 -9.26 14.92
CA VAL A 139 -11.62 -9.74 13.62
C VAL A 139 -13.13 -9.52 13.51
N LEU A 140 -13.58 -8.87 12.44
CA LEU A 140 -14.99 -8.65 12.15
C LEU A 140 -15.43 -9.55 10.98
N GLU A 141 -16.35 -10.47 11.25
CA GLU A 141 -16.72 -11.55 10.32
C GLU A 141 -18.14 -11.40 9.74
N LYS A 142 -18.68 -10.16 9.70
CA LYS A 142 -20.08 -9.93 9.31
C LYS A 142 -20.31 -9.87 7.80
N HIS A 143 -19.25 -9.86 6.98
CA HIS A 143 -19.39 -9.73 5.54
C HIS A 143 -19.50 -11.11 4.87
N ARG A 144 -20.41 -11.22 3.88
CA ARG A 144 -20.68 -12.47 3.16
C ARG A 144 -19.79 -12.69 1.93
N GLY A 145 -18.79 -11.84 1.75
CA GLY A 145 -17.89 -11.87 0.59
C GLY A 145 -16.69 -10.97 0.80
N ALA A 146 -15.72 -11.08 -0.12
CA ALA A 146 -14.44 -10.39 -0.07
C ALA A 146 -14.59 -8.88 0.19
N ILE A 147 -13.73 -8.36 1.06
CA ILE A 147 -13.66 -6.92 1.32
C ILE A 147 -12.98 -6.24 0.12
N SER A 148 -13.74 -5.51 -0.69
CA SER A 148 -13.21 -4.96 -1.94
C SER A 148 -12.44 -3.65 -1.77
N VAL A 149 -12.83 -2.81 -0.81
CA VAL A 149 -12.27 -1.46 -0.61
C VAL A 149 -12.42 -1.06 0.86
N ILE A 150 -11.38 -0.42 1.41
CA ILE A 150 -11.36 0.27 2.69
C ILE A 150 -10.66 1.62 2.47
N ARG A 151 -11.19 2.73 3.00
CA ARG A 151 -10.66 4.09 2.78
C ARG A 151 -10.88 4.97 3.99
#